data_AF-A0A1Y3P356-F1
#
_entry.id   AF-A0A1Y3P356-F1
#
_cell.length_a   1.000
_cell.length_b   1.000
_cell.length_c   1.000
_cell.angle_alpha   90.00
_cell.angle_beta   90.00
_cell.angle_gamma   90.00
#
_symmetry.space_group_name_H-M   'P 1'
#
loop_
_entity.id
_entity.type
_entity.pdbx_description
1 polymer ?
#
loop_
_entity_poly.entity_id
_entity_poly.type
_entity_poly.pdbx_seq_one_letter_code
_entity_poly.pdbx_strand_id
1 'polypeptide(L)'
;MKSYEVNFDGLVGPTHNYGGLSYGNVASQSNCQQSSNPREAALQGLAKMKALMDMGFTQGVLAPQERPDVAGLRRLGFSGTDAHVIEQAAKQAKPLLAASCSASSMWVANAATVSPSADTADGRVHFTAANLACKYHRSIEHPTTSRVLAAMFANSQHFAHHTALPSVAQFGDEGAANHTRLCRDYGEAGVEFFVFGRSAFDSRFPEPQKYPARQTLEASQAVARLHGLSDSAVVYGQQNPAVIDQGVFHNDVIAVGNGEVLFYHEDAFLQSERMLAELQDKLARCGGQLKAICVPRAEVSVEDAVRSYLFNSQLLSRPDGTMLLIVPEECRGNERVWRYLQGLIAGAGPVREVKVFDLKQSMQNGGGPACLRLRVALNETELAAVNPGVIMTAPLYDTLTQWVDRHYRDRMSEDDLADPQLLIECRAALDELTQILKLGAVYPFQLA
;
A
#
# COMPACT_ATOMS: atom_id res chain seq x y z
N MET A 1 -9.26 -22.05 -15.77
CA MET A 1 -9.24 -20.65 -16.27
C MET A 1 -7.94 -20.04 -15.78
N LYS A 2 -7.27 -19.20 -16.57
CA LYS A 2 -5.99 -18.61 -16.13
C LYS A 2 -6.26 -17.51 -15.09
N SER A 3 -5.42 -17.44 -14.07
CA SER A 3 -5.50 -16.50 -12.95
C SER A 3 -4.19 -15.71 -12.85
N TYR A 4 -4.27 -14.50 -12.29
CA TYR A 4 -3.14 -13.60 -12.18
C TYR A 4 -3.24 -12.84 -10.86
N GLU A 5 -2.10 -12.61 -10.19
CA GLU A 5 -2.00 -11.48 -9.27
C GLU A 5 -1.56 -10.26 -10.09
N VAL A 6 -2.44 -9.27 -10.18
CA VAL A 6 -2.14 -7.99 -10.81
C VAL A 6 -1.65 -7.02 -9.73
N ASN A 7 -0.48 -6.43 -9.97
CA ASN A 7 0.05 -5.37 -9.12
C ASN A 7 -0.48 -4.03 -9.62
N PHE A 8 -1.25 -3.29 -8.81
CA PHE A 8 -1.65 -1.93 -9.11
C PHE A 8 -0.82 -0.98 -8.27
N ASP A 9 0.05 -0.21 -8.91
CA ASP A 9 0.98 0.66 -8.22
C ASP A 9 0.48 2.11 -8.17
N GLY A 10 0.72 2.78 -7.05
CA GLY A 10 0.39 4.19 -6.90
C GLY A 10 1.36 5.07 -7.68
N LEU A 11 0.83 5.85 -8.62
CA LEU A 11 1.59 6.93 -9.24
C LEU A 11 1.79 8.05 -8.21
N VAL A 12 3.04 8.41 -7.95
CA VAL A 12 3.40 9.46 -6.99
C VAL A 12 2.79 10.78 -7.41
N GLY A 13 2.18 11.52 -6.48
CA GLY A 13 1.50 12.79 -6.78
C GLY A 13 2.45 13.99 -6.93
N PRO A 14 2.04 15.07 -7.62
CA PRO A 14 2.90 16.24 -7.90
C PRO A 14 3.35 16.99 -6.64
N THR A 15 2.65 16.83 -5.53
CA THR A 15 2.95 17.48 -4.25
C THR A 15 3.84 16.65 -3.33
N HIS A 16 4.47 15.57 -3.83
CA HIS A 16 5.36 14.71 -3.01
C HIS A 16 6.36 15.57 -2.22
N ASN A 17 6.32 15.43 -0.89
CA ASN A 17 7.12 16.21 0.05
C ASN A 17 7.40 15.40 1.32
N TYR A 18 8.41 15.84 2.06
CA TYR A 18 8.77 15.26 3.35
C TYR A 18 8.20 16.07 4.51
N GLY A 19 6.90 15.95 4.78
CA GLY A 19 6.23 16.71 5.85
C GLY A 19 6.39 16.15 7.27
N GLY A 20 7.06 15.00 7.47
CA GLY A 20 7.27 14.41 8.82
C GLY A 20 6.01 13.99 9.57
N LEU A 21 4.92 13.70 8.86
CA LEU A 21 3.56 13.67 9.41
C LEU A 21 3.18 12.36 10.14
N SER A 22 4.05 11.35 10.10
CA SER A 22 3.73 9.99 10.56
C SER A 22 4.56 9.59 11.80
N TYR A 23 4.12 10.00 12.99
CA TYR A 23 4.70 9.49 14.25
C TYR A 23 4.65 7.96 14.31
N GLY A 24 5.81 7.32 14.54
CA GLY A 24 6.02 5.86 14.45
C GLY A 24 6.57 5.35 13.12
N ASN A 25 6.63 6.19 12.08
CA ASN A 25 7.41 5.94 10.86
C ASN A 25 8.73 6.71 10.97
N VAL A 26 9.81 5.99 11.26
CA VAL A 26 11.15 6.56 11.52
C VAL A 26 11.69 7.32 10.31
N ALA A 27 11.46 6.83 9.09
CA ALA A 27 11.92 7.47 7.86
C ALA A 27 11.23 8.81 7.62
N SER A 28 9.91 8.88 7.83
CA SER A 28 9.15 10.13 7.70
C SER A 28 9.68 11.19 8.69
N GLN A 29 9.96 10.80 9.93
CA GLN A 29 10.45 11.71 10.97
C GLN A 29 11.86 12.25 10.69
N SER A 30 12.76 11.42 10.16
CA SER A 30 14.17 11.81 9.95
C SER A 30 14.38 12.72 8.72
N ASN A 31 13.45 12.73 7.77
CA ASN A 31 13.58 13.50 6.52
C ASN A 31 12.70 14.76 6.46
N CYS A 32 12.00 15.13 7.54
CA CYS A 32 10.93 16.14 7.59
C CYS A 32 11.28 17.59 7.22
N GLN A 33 12.54 17.88 6.86
CA GLN A 33 13.02 19.21 6.46
C GLN A 33 13.81 19.18 5.14
N GLN A 34 13.89 18.02 4.49
CA GLN A 34 14.56 17.90 3.21
C GLN A 34 13.64 18.35 2.08
N SER A 35 14.22 18.90 1.02
CA SER A 35 13.48 19.08 -0.24
C SER A 35 13.33 17.73 -0.93
N SER A 36 12.14 17.43 -1.44
CA SER A 36 11.87 16.25 -2.26
C SER A 36 11.99 16.59 -3.75
N ASN A 37 11.98 15.55 -4.59
CA ASN A 37 11.89 15.67 -6.03
C ASN A 37 10.65 14.89 -6.53
N PRO A 38 9.48 15.55 -6.68
CA PRO A 38 8.25 14.89 -7.14
C PRO A 38 8.41 14.18 -8.48
N ARG A 39 9.11 14.82 -9.45
CA ARG A 39 9.34 14.25 -10.78
C ARG A 39 10.13 12.94 -10.69
N GLU A 40 11.27 12.96 -10.00
CA GLU A 40 12.09 11.77 -9.80
C GLU A 40 11.32 10.66 -9.07
N ALA A 41 10.53 11.02 -8.05
CA ALA A 41 9.73 10.05 -7.30
C ALA A 41 8.72 9.31 -8.21
N ALA A 42 8.01 10.05 -9.06
CA ALA A 42 7.07 9.47 -10.01
C ALA A 42 7.78 8.60 -11.07
N LEU A 43 8.93 9.06 -11.60
CA LEU A 43 9.72 8.32 -12.58
C LEU A 43 10.32 7.03 -11.99
N GLN A 44 10.79 7.04 -10.74
CA GLN A 44 11.27 5.84 -10.04
C GLN A 44 10.15 4.79 -9.92
N GLY A 45 8.94 5.22 -9.53
CA GLY A 45 7.77 4.35 -9.46
C GLY A 45 7.40 3.75 -10.83
N LEU A 46 7.31 4.59 -11.87
CA LEU A 46 7.01 4.16 -13.24
C LEU A 46 8.07 3.20 -13.79
N ALA A 47 9.36 3.43 -13.52
CA ALA A 47 10.44 2.55 -13.94
C ALA A 47 10.32 1.16 -13.30
N LYS A 48 9.92 1.08 -12.02
CA LYS A 48 9.63 -0.20 -11.35
C LYS A 48 8.47 -0.93 -12.02
N MET A 49 7.35 -0.23 -12.24
CA MET A 49 6.17 -0.78 -12.93
C MET A 49 6.55 -1.34 -14.30
N LYS A 50 7.30 -0.58 -15.10
CA LYS A 50 7.76 -0.97 -16.43
C LYS A 50 8.66 -2.19 -16.39
N ALA A 51 9.62 -2.23 -15.47
CA ALA A 51 10.53 -3.35 -15.34
C ALA A 51 9.79 -4.65 -14.96
N LEU A 52 8.81 -4.58 -14.05
CA LEU A 52 7.98 -5.74 -13.70
C LEU A 52 7.11 -6.20 -14.87
N MET A 53 6.52 -5.27 -15.62
CA MET A 53 5.80 -5.58 -16.86
C MET A 53 6.70 -6.29 -17.87
N ASP A 54 7.92 -5.80 -18.09
CA ASP A 54 8.89 -6.40 -19.02
C ASP A 54 9.36 -7.79 -18.56
N MET A 55 9.31 -8.06 -17.25
CA MET A 55 9.55 -9.39 -16.68
C MET A 55 8.34 -10.32 -16.77
N GLY A 56 7.22 -9.87 -17.33
CA GLY A 56 6.01 -10.66 -17.58
C GLY A 56 4.98 -10.61 -16.44
N PHE A 57 5.17 -9.77 -15.42
CA PHE A 57 4.18 -9.56 -14.37
C PHE A 57 3.11 -8.58 -14.83
N THR A 58 1.83 -8.89 -14.60
CA THR A 58 0.75 -7.97 -14.94
C THR A 58 0.77 -6.78 -13.97
N GLN A 59 0.81 -5.58 -14.55
CA GLN A 59 0.98 -4.33 -13.82
C GLN A 59 -0.15 -3.36 -14.22
N GLY A 60 -0.64 -2.60 -13.25
CA GLY A 60 -1.55 -1.48 -13.44
C GLY A 60 -1.09 -0.26 -12.65
N VAL A 61 -1.74 0.87 -12.88
CA VAL A 61 -1.43 2.15 -12.23
C VAL A 61 -2.68 2.72 -11.55
N LEU A 62 -2.51 3.25 -10.35
CA LEU A 62 -3.53 3.93 -9.56
C LEU A 62 -3.16 5.41 -9.46
N ALA A 63 -4.09 6.29 -9.84
CA ALA A 63 -3.85 7.72 -9.94
C ALA A 63 -3.63 8.41 -8.57
N PRO A 64 -2.79 9.46 -8.49
CA PRO A 64 -2.66 10.26 -7.27
C PRO A 64 -3.94 11.05 -6.97
N GLN A 65 -4.01 11.68 -5.80
CA GLN A 65 -5.19 12.45 -5.38
C GLN A 65 -5.01 13.96 -5.54
N GLU A 66 -6.13 14.69 -5.55
CA GLU A 66 -6.16 16.15 -5.47
C GLU A 66 -5.44 16.63 -4.21
N ARG A 67 -4.33 17.35 -4.41
CA ARG A 67 -3.53 18.01 -3.38
C ARG A 67 -3.11 19.38 -3.91
N PRO A 68 -3.09 20.45 -3.09
CA PRO A 68 -3.58 20.53 -1.71
C PRO A 68 -5.10 20.22 -1.54
N ASP A 69 -5.51 19.55 -0.47
CA ASP A 69 -6.94 19.34 -0.14
C ASP A 69 -7.58 20.62 0.44
N VAL A 70 -7.88 21.57 -0.46
CA VAL A 70 -8.50 22.85 -0.09
C VAL A 70 -9.89 22.66 0.51
N ALA A 71 -10.65 21.66 0.05
CA ALA A 71 -11.95 21.34 0.62
C ALA A 71 -11.82 20.88 2.09
N GLY A 72 -10.79 20.09 2.39
CA GLY A 72 -10.41 19.71 3.75
C GLY A 72 -10.06 20.89 4.63
N LEU A 73 -9.25 21.82 4.13
CA LEU A 73 -8.93 23.06 4.84
C LEU A 73 -10.20 23.88 5.13
N ARG A 74 -11.15 23.96 4.19
CA ARG A 74 -12.43 24.65 4.42
C ARG A 74 -13.25 24.01 5.55
N ARG A 75 -13.28 22.68 5.62
CA ARG A 75 -13.94 21.96 6.73
C ARG A 75 -13.31 22.26 8.09
N LEU A 76 -12.06 22.71 8.10
CA LEU A 76 -11.32 23.11 9.31
C LEU A 76 -11.39 24.61 9.61
N GLY A 77 -12.24 25.36 8.89
CA GLY A 77 -12.58 26.75 9.23
C GLY A 77 -11.90 27.81 8.37
N PHE A 78 -11.04 27.44 7.41
CA PHE A 78 -10.49 28.39 6.45
C PHE A 78 -11.55 28.78 5.39
N SER A 79 -11.58 30.05 4.98
CA SER A 79 -12.62 30.57 4.06
C SER A 79 -12.06 31.54 3.03
N GLY A 80 -12.85 31.86 2.00
CA GLY A 80 -12.45 32.72 0.87
C GLY A 80 -12.22 31.94 -0.42
N THR A 81 -11.45 32.48 -1.37
CA THR A 81 -11.06 31.73 -2.58
C THR A 81 -10.05 30.63 -2.25
N ASP A 82 -9.79 29.70 -3.16
CA ASP A 82 -8.84 28.60 -2.92
C ASP A 82 -7.45 29.13 -2.56
N ALA A 83 -6.99 30.19 -3.24
CA ALA A 83 -5.74 30.88 -2.92
C ALA A 83 -5.75 31.46 -1.49
N HIS A 84 -6.84 32.13 -1.08
CA HIS A 84 -6.95 32.67 0.28
C HIS A 84 -6.94 31.57 1.35
N VAL A 85 -7.55 30.41 1.08
CA VAL A 85 -7.54 29.27 2.00
C VAL A 85 -6.11 28.74 2.17
N ILE A 86 -5.37 28.57 1.07
CA ILE A 86 -3.97 28.13 1.10
C ILE A 86 -3.11 29.15 1.86
N GLU A 87 -3.24 30.44 1.56
CA GLU A 87 -2.48 31.49 2.24
C GLU A 87 -2.77 31.57 3.74
N GLN A 88 -4.04 31.44 4.14
CA GLN A 88 -4.42 31.41 5.56
C GLN A 88 -3.82 30.19 6.25
N ALA A 89 -3.95 29.01 5.65
CA ALA A 89 -3.36 27.78 6.20
C ALA A 89 -1.83 27.90 6.31
N ALA A 90 -1.15 28.46 5.31
CA ALA A 90 0.29 28.69 5.33
C ALA A 90 0.72 29.61 6.49
N LYS A 91 -0.01 30.73 6.70
CA LYS A 91 0.31 31.73 7.74
C LYS A 91 -0.07 31.28 9.15
N GLN A 92 -1.17 30.56 9.30
CA GLN A 92 -1.80 30.29 10.60
C GLN A 92 -1.60 28.85 11.07
N ALA A 93 -1.41 27.90 10.15
CA ALA A 93 -1.38 26.46 10.44
C ALA A 93 -0.54 25.66 9.43
N LYS A 94 0.73 26.05 9.22
CA LYS A 94 1.64 25.39 8.25
C LYS A 94 1.67 23.85 8.33
N PRO A 95 1.69 23.21 9.52
CA PRO A 95 1.63 21.74 9.61
C PRO A 95 0.35 21.13 9.01
N LEU A 96 -0.77 21.84 9.11
CA LEU A 96 -2.04 21.41 8.54
C LEU A 96 -2.03 21.54 7.01
N LEU A 97 -1.45 22.63 6.48
CA LEU A 97 -1.23 22.77 5.04
C LEU A 97 -0.35 21.62 4.52
N ALA A 98 0.77 21.34 5.17
CA ALA A 98 1.65 20.22 4.79
C ALA A 98 0.90 18.88 4.79
N ALA A 99 0.03 18.64 5.79
CA ALA A 99 -0.83 17.46 5.83
C ALA A 99 -1.82 17.39 4.67
N SER A 100 -2.42 18.52 4.30
CA SER A 100 -3.31 18.63 3.15
C SER A 100 -2.58 18.54 1.80
N CYS A 101 -1.25 18.62 1.77
CA CYS A 101 -0.43 18.48 0.57
C CYS A 101 0.25 17.09 0.44
N SER A 102 0.07 16.19 1.39
CA SER A 102 0.74 14.88 1.39
C SER A 102 0.40 14.05 0.14
N ALA A 103 1.43 13.54 -0.54
CA ALA A 103 1.29 12.56 -1.63
C ALA A 103 1.15 11.11 -1.14
N SER A 104 0.76 10.89 0.12
CA SER A 104 0.68 9.58 0.79
C SER A 104 -0.23 8.56 0.12
N SER A 105 -1.16 9.00 -0.74
CA SER A 105 -2.01 8.11 -1.55
C SER A 105 -1.21 7.26 -2.55
N MET A 106 0.09 7.55 -2.77
CA MET A 106 0.98 6.68 -3.55
C MET A 106 1.20 5.31 -2.90
N TRP A 107 1.04 5.21 -1.56
CA TRP A 107 1.15 3.94 -0.85
C TRP A 107 -0.16 3.17 -0.87
N VAL A 108 -0.44 2.60 -2.04
CA VAL A 108 -1.70 1.94 -2.35
C VAL A 108 -1.84 0.55 -1.73
N ALA A 109 -0.78 0.01 -1.09
CA ALA A 109 -0.95 -1.08 -0.14
C ALA A 109 -1.95 -0.73 0.98
N ASN A 110 -2.12 0.56 1.28
CA ASN A 110 -3.12 1.03 2.24
C ASN A 110 -4.39 1.59 1.59
N ALA A 111 -4.56 1.50 0.27
CA ALA A 111 -5.73 2.06 -0.40
C ALA A 111 -7.01 1.33 0.00
N ALA A 112 -6.95 0.00 0.02
CA ALA A 112 -8.06 -0.87 0.33
C ALA A 112 -7.57 -2.24 0.82
N THR A 113 -8.47 -3.00 1.41
CA THR A 113 -8.35 -4.46 1.44
C THR A 113 -9.09 -5.03 0.23
N VAL A 114 -8.54 -6.08 -0.38
CA VAL A 114 -9.12 -6.74 -1.56
C VAL A 114 -9.23 -8.23 -1.31
N SER A 115 -10.42 -8.79 -1.53
CA SER A 115 -10.65 -10.23 -1.48
C SER A 115 -11.05 -10.76 -2.86
N PRO A 116 -10.31 -11.75 -3.41
CA PRO A 116 -10.61 -12.33 -4.72
C PRO A 116 -11.95 -13.08 -4.75
N SER A 117 -12.54 -13.18 -5.94
CA SER A 117 -13.81 -13.90 -6.16
C SER A 117 -13.79 -15.37 -5.71
N ALA A 118 -12.62 -16.00 -5.70
CA ALA A 118 -12.45 -17.37 -5.23
C ALA A 118 -12.70 -17.53 -3.71
N ASP A 119 -12.68 -16.43 -2.94
CA ASP A 119 -12.78 -16.45 -1.48
C ASP A 119 -14.10 -15.86 -0.96
N THR A 120 -14.83 -15.11 -1.80
CA THR A 120 -16.04 -14.39 -1.41
C THR A 120 -17.30 -15.23 -1.67
N ALA A 121 -18.30 -15.07 -0.80
CA ALA A 121 -19.53 -15.86 -0.86
C ALA A 121 -20.36 -15.67 -2.14
N ASP A 122 -20.24 -14.52 -2.80
CA ASP A 122 -21.00 -14.18 -4.02
C ASP A 122 -20.18 -14.29 -5.31
N GLY A 123 -18.92 -14.73 -5.23
CA GLY A 123 -18.04 -14.94 -6.38
C GLY A 123 -17.58 -13.66 -7.07
N ARG A 124 -17.61 -12.50 -6.39
CA ARG A 124 -17.07 -11.22 -6.89
C ARG A 124 -15.79 -10.83 -6.18
N VAL A 125 -14.97 -10.00 -6.80
CA VAL A 125 -13.81 -9.40 -6.13
C VAL A 125 -14.29 -8.21 -5.29
N HIS A 126 -14.05 -8.25 -3.98
CA HIS A 126 -14.53 -7.24 -3.04
C HIS A 126 -13.43 -6.25 -2.68
N PHE A 127 -13.78 -4.96 -2.65
CA PHE A 127 -12.92 -3.86 -2.27
C PHE A 127 -13.54 -3.08 -1.11
N THR A 128 -12.81 -2.91 -0.01
CA THR A 128 -13.14 -1.96 1.05
C THR A 128 -12.02 -0.95 1.16
N ALA A 129 -12.27 0.32 0.81
CA ALA A 129 -11.28 1.37 0.99
C ALA A 129 -10.94 1.54 2.47
N ALA A 130 -9.67 1.61 2.82
CA ALA A 130 -9.24 1.75 4.20
C ALA A 130 -9.45 3.18 4.70
N ASN A 131 -9.92 3.33 5.94
CA ASN A 131 -10.24 4.67 6.48
C ASN A 131 -9.01 5.46 6.93
N LEU A 132 -7.89 4.78 7.20
CA LEU A 132 -6.61 5.38 7.57
C LEU A 132 -6.73 6.37 8.74
N ALA A 133 -7.65 6.07 9.66
CA ALA A 133 -8.10 6.99 10.71
C ALA A 133 -6.98 7.39 11.69
N CYS A 134 -5.87 6.65 11.74
CA CYS A 134 -4.76 6.95 12.65
C CYS A 134 -4.02 8.26 12.29
N LYS A 135 -3.96 8.64 11.00
CA LYS A 135 -3.17 9.77 10.51
C LYS A 135 -4.04 10.70 9.68
N TYR A 136 -4.21 11.96 10.10
CA TYR A 136 -5.09 12.93 9.42
C TYR A 136 -4.82 13.07 7.91
N HIS A 137 -3.56 13.25 7.51
CA HIS A 137 -3.17 13.38 6.10
C HIS A 137 -3.52 12.16 5.25
N ARG A 138 -3.73 11.00 5.90
CA ARG A 138 -4.18 9.76 5.25
C ARG A 138 -5.67 9.52 5.38
N SER A 139 -6.29 9.93 6.48
CA SER A 139 -7.73 9.75 6.70
C SER A 139 -8.60 10.53 5.71
N ILE A 140 -8.02 11.49 4.98
CA ILE A 140 -8.68 12.21 3.89
C ILE A 140 -8.60 11.48 2.53
N GLU A 141 -7.88 10.35 2.45
CA GLU A 141 -7.66 9.62 1.19
C GLU A 141 -8.89 8.83 0.74
N HIS A 142 -9.57 8.16 1.69
CA HIS A 142 -10.56 7.11 1.37
C HIS A 142 -11.71 7.55 0.45
N PRO A 143 -12.29 8.77 0.53
CA PRO A 143 -13.41 9.13 -0.35
C PRO A 143 -13.02 9.15 -1.82
N THR A 144 -11.83 9.68 -2.13
CA THR A 144 -11.30 9.72 -3.51
C THR A 144 -10.80 8.34 -3.92
N THR A 145 -10.13 7.60 -3.03
CA THR A 145 -9.74 6.21 -3.28
C THR A 145 -10.93 5.33 -3.68
N SER A 146 -12.07 5.44 -2.98
CA SER A 146 -13.28 4.71 -3.34
C SER A 146 -13.77 5.03 -4.76
N ARG A 147 -13.76 6.30 -5.17
CA ARG A 147 -14.19 6.69 -6.54
C ARG A 147 -13.21 6.21 -7.61
N VAL A 148 -11.90 6.30 -7.35
CA VAL A 148 -10.87 5.80 -8.27
C VAL A 148 -10.96 4.29 -8.44
N LEU A 149 -11.08 3.53 -7.34
CA LEU A 149 -11.27 2.08 -7.40
C LEU A 149 -12.56 1.70 -8.13
N ALA A 150 -13.67 2.39 -7.87
CA ALA A 150 -14.93 2.15 -8.58
C ALA A 150 -14.81 2.44 -10.09
N ALA A 151 -14.03 3.46 -10.49
CA ALA A 151 -13.77 3.76 -11.90
C ALA A 151 -12.83 2.74 -12.57
N MET A 152 -11.88 2.16 -11.82
CA MET A 152 -10.98 1.11 -12.31
C MET A 152 -11.69 -0.25 -12.45
N PHE A 153 -12.58 -0.57 -11.51
CA PHE A 153 -13.25 -1.86 -11.36
C PHE A 153 -14.78 -1.66 -11.42
N ALA A 154 -15.27 -1.14 -12.54
CA ALA A 154 -16.64 -0.64 -12.66
C ALA A 154 -17.70 -1.72 -12.94
N ASN A 155 -17.30 -2.89 -13.46
CA ASN A 155 -18.24 -3.95 -13.81
C ASN A 155 -18.81 -4.63 -12.54
N SER A 156 -20.04 -4.29 -12.18
CA SER A 156 -20.72 -4.78 -10.96
C SER A 156 -21.00 -6.29 -10.94
N GLN A 157 -20.88 -6.97 -12.09
CA GLN A 157 -20.96 -8.44 -12.16
C GLN A 157 -19.70 -9.12 -11.60
N HIS A 158 -18.56 -8.44 -11.65
CA HIS A 158 -17.27 -8.97 -11.21
C HIS A 158 -16.74 -8.30 -9.95
N PHE A 159 -17.13 -7.05 -9.69
CA PHE A 159 -16.55 -6.22 -8.64
C PHE A 159 -17.60 -5.67 -7.69
N ALA A 160 -17.32 -5.74 -6.39
CA ALA A 160 -18.14 -5.14 -5.34
C ALA A 160 -17.32 -4.14 -4.54
N HIS A 161 -17.86 -2.93 -4.35
CA HIS A 161 -17.21 -1.84 -3.62
C HIS A 161 -17.97 -1.53 -2.34
N HIS A 162 -17.24 -1.46 -1.23
CA HIS A 162 -17.77 -1.11 0.08
C HIS A 162 -17.27 0.26 0.50
N THR A 163 -18.08 0.98 1.27
CA THR A 163 -17.66 2.20 1.93
C THR A 163 -16.58 1.90 2.95
N ALA A 164 -15.62 2.81 3.13
CA ALA A 164 -14.66 2.72 4.22
C ALA A 164 -15.38 2.60 5.58
N LEU A 165 -14.75 1.88 6.51
CA LEU A 165 -15.24 1.78 7.89
C LEU A 165 -15.31 3.15 8.56
N PRO A 166 -16.14 3.35 9.60
CA PRO A 166 -16.22 4.62 10.32
C PRO A 166 -14.84 5.14 10.73
N SER A 167 -14.53 6.40 10.40
CA SER A 167 -13.23 7.03 10.64
C SER A 167 -13.04 7.40 12.11
N VAL A 168 -12.99 6.39 12.97
CA VAL A 168 -12.76 6.47 14.42
C VAL A 168 -11.71 5.45 14.83
N ALA A 169 -11.00 5.70 15.93
CA ALA A 169 -9.89 4.86 16.37
C ALA A 169 -10.29 3.40 16.61
N GLN A 170 -11.53 3.12 17.01
CA GLN A 170 -12.02 1.77 17.27
C GLN A 170 -12.07 0.89 16.02
N PHE A 171 -12.22 1.52 14.85
CA PHE A 171 -12.23 0.85 13.54
C PHE A 171 -11.05 1.30 12.68
N GLY A 172 -9.88 1.53 13.30
CA GLY A 172 -8.66 1.88 12.57
C GLY A 172 -8.29 0.79 11.56
N ASP A 173 -8.31 1.16 10.28
CA ASP A 173 -8.03 0.26 9.16
C ASP A 173 -6.98 0.86 8.23
N GLU A 174 -5.92 0.09 7.98
CA GLU A 174 -4.81 0.44 7.09
C GLU A 174 -4.71 -0.48 5.87
N GLY A 175 -5.76 -1.27 5.59
CA GLY A 175 -5.93 -1.98 4.32
C GLY A 175 -4.93 -3.11 4.08
N ALA A 176 -4.58 -3.32 2.81
CA ALA A 176 -3.78 -4.45 2.36
C ALA A 176 -2.36 -4.54 2.95
N ALA A 177 -1.82 -3.48 3.54
CA ALA A 177 -0.53 -3.50 4.26
C ALA A 177 -0.57 -4.40 5.50
N ASN A 178 -1.77 -4.67 6.04
CA ASN A 178 -2.02 -5.57 7.16
C ASN A 178 -2.77 -6.84 6.75
N HIS A 179 -2.73 -7.16 5.46
CA HIS A 179 -3.42 -8.29 4.87
C HIS A 179 -2.47 -9.12 4.01
N THR A 180 -2.64 -10.42 4.03
CA THR A 180 -1.94 -11.35 3.16
C THR A 180 -2.89 -12.45 2.76
N ARG A 181 -2.90 -12.78 1.48
CA ARG A 181 -3.62 -13.93 0.98
C ARG A 181 -2.64 -15.07 0.73
N LEU A 182 -2.91 -16.24 1.29
CA LEU A 182 -2.15 -17.46 1.04
C LEU A 182 -3.01 -18.45 0.25
N CYS A 183 -2.47 -19.01 -0.82
CA CYS A 183 -3.22 -19.88 -1.73
C CYS A 183 -2.29 -20.81 -2.50
N ARG A 184 -2.81 -21.94 -2.99
CA ARG A 184 -2.08 -22.82 -3.91
C ARG A 184 -1.88 -22.15 -5.28
N ASP A 185 -2.96 -21.57 -5.81
CA ASP A 185 -3.00 -20.80 -7.05
C ASP A 185 -3.89 -19.57 -6.86
N TYR A 186 -3.64 -18.49 -7.60
CA TYR A 186 -4.39 -17.24 -7.44
C TYR A 186 -5.88 -17.36 -7.81
N GLY A 187 -6.24 -18.33 -8.66
CA GLY A 187 -7.63 -18.57 -9.08
C GLY A 187 -8.40 -19.55 -8.20
N GLU A 188 -7.75 -20.12 -7.19
CA GLU A 188 -8.35 -21.08 -6.27
C GLU A 188 -8.59 -20.45 -4.91
N ALA A 189 -9.52 -21.02 -4.13
CA ALA A 189 -9.81 -20.57 -2.78
C ALA A 189 -8.54 -20.54 -1.91
N GLY A 190 -8.34 -19.44 -1.20
CA GLY A 190 -7.19 -19.18 -0.34
C GLY A 190 -7.57 -19.04 1.12
N VAL A 191 -6.57 -18.62 1.91
CA VAL A 191 -6.72 -18.21 3.30
C VAL A 191 -6.33 -16.74 3.40
N GLU A 192 -7.26 -15.95 3.91
CA GLU A 192 -7.12 -14.51 4.13
C GLU A 192 -6.54 -14.29 5.54
N PHE A 193 -5.32 -13.77 5.60
CA PHE A 193 -4.59 -13.51 6.83
C PHE A 193 -4.62 -12.02 7.16
N PHE A 194 -5.33 -11.66 8.22
CA PHE A 194 -5.42 -10.30 8.71
C PHE A 194 -4.54 -10.12 9.94
N VAL A 195 -3.70 -9.09 9.93
CA VAL A 195 -2.79 -8.77 11.02
C VAL A 195 -3.24 -7.50 11.71
N PHE A 196 -3.37 -7.52 13.03
CA PHE A 196 -3.79 -6.35 13.81
C PHE A 196 -2.79 -6.03 14.92
N GLY A 197 -2.75 -4.76 15.35
CA GLY A 197 -1.86 -4.33 16.42
C GLY A 197 -2.52 -4.34 17.80
N ARG A 198 -3.85 -4.15 17.86
CA ARG A 198 -4.63 -4.10 19.11
C ARG A 198 -6.10 -4.47 18.91
N SER A 199 -6.82 -4.71 20.00
CA SER A 199 -8.28 -4.76 20.01
C SER A 199 -8.84 -3.49 20.66
N ALA A 200 -9.82 -2.87 20.02
CA ALA A 200 -10.46 -1.67 20.52
C ALA A 200 -11.44 -1.92 21.68
N PHE A 201 -12.00 -3.13 21.77
CA PHE A 201 -13.03 -3.48 22.76
C PHE A 201 -12.63 -4.60 23.72
N ASP A 202 -11.46 -5.21 23.56
CA ASP A 202 -10.94 -6.25 24.44
C ASP A 202 -9.54 -5.92 24.97
N SER A 203 -9.50 -5.37 26.18
CA SER A 203 -8.29 -4.96 26.89
C SER A 203 -7.34 -6.10 27.28
N ARG A 204 -7.73 -7.37 27.05
CA ARG A 204 -6.85 -8.52 27.28
C ARG A 204 -5.77 -8.65 26.21
N PHE A 205 -5.98 -8.07 25.03
CA PHE A 205 -4.96 -8.02 23.98
C PHE A 205 -3.88 -7.01 24.39
N PRO A 206 -2.58 -7.38 24.39
CA PRO A 206 -1.52 -6.44 24.67
C PRO A 206 -1.42 -5.39 23.57
N GLU A 207 -0.99 -4.18 23.90
CA GLU A 207 -0.84 -3.07 22.95
C GLU A 207 0.58 -2.49 23.01
N PRO A 208 1.07 -1.89 21.91
CA PRO A 208 2.36 -1.19 21.91
C PRO A 208 2.33 0.02 22.85
N GLN A 209 3.48 0.36 23.42
CA GLN A 209 3.60 1.39 24.47
C GLN A 209 4.19 2.72 23.96
N LYS A 210 4.91 2.70 22.85
CA LYS A 210 5.63 3.86 22.29
C LYS A 210 4.98 4.37 21.00
N TYR A 211 4.63 3.48 20.08
CA TYR A 211 4.04 3.81 18.78
C TYR A 211 2.62 3.25 18.64
N PRO A 212 1.71 3.96 17.94
CA PRO A 212 0.32 3.55 17.90
C PRO A 212 0.12 2.29 17.05
N ALA A 213 -0.66 1.34 17.57
CA ALA A 213 -1.26 0.27 16.76
C ALA A 213 -2.40 0.87 15.90
N ARG A 214 -2.14 0.97 14.60
CA ARG A 214 -3.05 1.61 13.63
C ARG A 214 -4.22 0.72 13.23
N GLN A 215 -3.97 -0.58 13.06
CA GLN A 215 -4.97 -1.58 12.72
C GLN A 215 -5.62 -2.17 13.98
N THR A 216 -6.95 -2.20 14.01
CA THR A 216 -7.71 -2.91 15.05
C THR A 216 -8.24 -4.26 14.56
N LEU A 217 -8.34 -5.22 15.49
CA LEU A 217 -8.99 -6.51 15.22
C LEU A 217 -10.42 -6.31 14.69
N GLU A 218 -11.14 -5.35 15.26
CA GLU A 218 -12.52 -5.02 14.91
C GLU A 218 -12.65 -4.55 13.47
N ALA A 219 -11.70 -3.74 12.99
CA ALA A 219 -11.64 -3.32 11.59
C ALA A 219 -11.42 -4.52 10.67
N SER A 220 -10.43 -5.36 10.97
CA SER A 220 -10.14 -6.57 10.19
C SER A 220 -11.36 -7.50 10.10
N GLN A 221 -12.04 -7.74 11.22
CA GLN A 221 -13.25 -8.57 11.24
C GLN A 221 -14.43 -7.91 10.50
N ALA A 222 -14.55 -6.58 10.54
CA ALA A 222 -15.58 -5.87 9.79
C ALA A 222 -15.37 -5.99 8.28
N VAL A 223 -14.12 -5.83 7.80
CA VAL A 223 -13.76 -6.03 6.39
C VAL A 223 -14.05 -7.47 5.97
N ALA A 224 -13.66 -8.47 6.77
CA ALA A 224 -13.94 -9.87 6.46
C ALA A 224 -15.45 -10.14 6.29
N ARG A 225 -16.30 -9.53 7.12
CA ARG A 225 -17.76 -9.61 6.98
C ARG A 225 -18.28 -8.90 5.73
N LEU A 226 -17.79 -7.69 5.43
CA LEU A 226 -18.17 -6.96 4.20
C LEU A 226 -17.80 -7.74 2.93
N HIS A 227 -16.72 -8.50 3.00
CA HIS A 227 -16.22 -9.32 1.90
C HIS A 227 -16.91 -10.69 1.81
N GLY A 228 -17.75 -11.06 2.79
CA GLY A 228 -18.44 -12.34 2.82
C GLY A 228 -17.47 -13.53 2.94
N LEU A 229 -16.33 -13.34 3.62
CA LEU A 229 -15.32 -14.37 3.80
C LEU A 229 -15.79 -15.42 4.82
N SER A 230 -15.43 -16.69 4.57
CA SER A 230 -15.72 -17.79 5.49
C SER A 230 -14.75 -17.81 6.67
N ASP A 231 -15.24 -18.03 7.89
CA ASP A 231 -14.41 -18.24 9.09
C ASP A 231 -13.43 -19.42 8.95
N SER A 232 -13.75 -20.39 8.09
CA SER A 232 -12.86 -21.52 7.77
C SER A 232 -11.65 -21.13 6.93
N ALA A 233 -11.66 -19.94 6.32
CA ALA A 233 -10.67 -19.43 5.38
C ALA A 233 -10.08 -18.08 5.80
N VAL A 234 -10.32 -17.63 7.04
CA VAL A 234 -9.78 -16.38 7.58
C VAL A 234 -8.96 -16.65 8.83
N VAL A 235 -7.78 -16.05 8.96
CA VAL A 235 -6.96 -16.09 10.19
C VAL A 235 -6.66 -14.67 10.66
N TYR A 236 -6.76 -14.45 11.96
CA TYR A 236 -6.40 -13.18 12.60
C TYR A 236 -5.14 -13.38 13.44
N GLY A 237 -4.05 -12.70 13.07
CA GLY A 237 -2.80 -12.70 13.82
C GLY A 237 -2.55 -11.37 14.50
N GLN A 238 -2.15 -11.38 15.78
CA GLN A 238 -1.69 -10.15 16.41
C GLN A 238 -0.20 -9.93 16.10
N GLN A 239 0.12 -8.76 15.57
CA GLN A 239 1.50 -8.28 15.46
C GLN A 239 2.12 -8.21 16.86
N ASN A 240 3.38 -8.58 17.01
CA ASN A 240 4.10 -8.42 18.27
C ASN A 240 4.17 -6.93 18.64
N PRO A 241 3.59 -6.49 19.78
CA PRO A 241 3.61 -5.08 20.18
C PRO A 241 5.02 -4.49 20.28
N ALA A 242 6.00 -5.32 20.65
CA ALA A 242 7.40 -4.89 20.78
C ALA A 242 8.03 -4.50 19.44
N VAL A 243 7.61 -5.09 18.30
CA VAL A 243 8.14 -4.68 16.99
C VAL A 243 7.43 -3.45 16.45
N ILE A 244 6.15 -3.24 16.81
CA ILE A 244 5.46 -1.97 16.51
C ILE A 244 6.21 -0.82 17.17
N ASP A 245 6.61 -0.97 18.43
CA ASP A 245 7.40 0.03 19.18
C ASP A 245 8.82 0.26 18.61
N GLN A 246 9.28 -0.61 17.69
CA GLN A 246 10.53 -0.47 16.95
C GLN A 246 10.35 0.13 15.55
N GLY A 247 9.12 0.48 15.16
CA GLY A 247 8.83 1.14 13.88
C GLY A 247 8.10 0.26 12.86
N VAL A 248 7.67 -0.94 13.22
CA VAL A 248 6.82 -1.80 12.38
C VAL A 248 5.36 -1.32 12.48
N PHE A 249 5.04 -0.23 11.80
CA PHE A 249 3.71 0.38 11.87
C PHE A 249 2.64 -0.36 11.03
N HIS A 250 3.06 -1.24 10.12
CA HIS A 250 2.25 -2.14 9.30
C HIS A 250 2.93 -3.51 9.19
N ASN A 251 2.15 -4.57 8.96
CA ASN A 251 2.67 -5.93 8.82
C ASN A 251 3.62 -6.07 7.63
N ASP A 252 3.37 -5.38 6.52
CA ASP A 252 4.24 -5.35 5.35
C ASP A 252 5.64 -4.74 5.60
N VAL A 253 5.96 -4.30 6.81
CA VAL A 253 7.31 -3.89 7.23
C VAL A 253 8.09 -5.06 7.88
N ILE A 254 7.41 -6.15 8.25
CA ILE A 254 8.03 -7.30 8.97
C ILE A 254 7.63 -8.68 8.45
N ALA A 255 6.64 -8.77 7.56
CA ALA A 255 6.24 -9.98 6.87
C ALA A 255 5.61 -9.70 5.51
N VAL A 256 5.82 -10.60 4.55
CA VAL A 256 5.14 -10.60 3.25
C VAL A 256 4.82 -12.04 2.85
N GLY A 257 3.62 -12.28 2.34
CA GLY A 257 3.24 -13.57 1.79
C GLY A 257 2.85 -13.49 0.32
N ASN A 258 3.00 -14.60 -0.39
CA ASN A 258 2.62 -14.76 -1.78
C ASN A 258 2.42 -16.25 -2.09
N GLY A 259 1.30 -16.61 -2.71
CA GLY A 259 0.94 -18.00 -2.93
C GLY A 259 1.00 -18.79 -1.62
N GLU A 260 1.79 -19.85 -1.59
CA GLU A 260 1.96 -20.70 -0.42
C GLU A 260 3.02 -20.20 0.58
N VAL A 261 3.77 -19.15 0.25
CA VAL A 261 4.95 -18.71 1.00
C VAL A 261 4.58 -17.56 1.93
N LEU A 262 5.01 -17.67 3.19
CA LEU A 262 5.02 -16.55 4.14
C LEU A 262 6.48 -16.29 4.54
N PHE A 263 7.02 -15.14 4.11
CA PHE A 263 8.36 -14.66 4.46
C PHE A 263 8.26 -13.63 5.59
N TYR A 264 8.80 -13.92 6.76
CA TYR A 264 8.56 -13.13 7.97
C TYR A 264 9.75 -13.16 8.93
N HIS A 265 9.87 -12.13 9.76
CA HIS A 265 10.85 -12.09 10.85
C HIS A 265 10.38 -12.94 12.04
N GLU A 266 11.30 -13.58 12.78
CA GLU A 266 10.94 -14.43 13.93
C GLU A 266 10.08 -13.72 14.99
N ASP A 267 10.35 -12.43 15.23
CA ASP A 267 9.63 -11.60 16.19
C ASP A 267 8.35 -10.95 15.64
N ALA A 268 7.94 -11.24 14.39
CA ALA A 268 6.83 -10.55 13.74
C ALA A 268 5.53 -10.66 14.56
N PHE A 269 5.15 -11.85 15.00
CA PHE A 269 3.83 -12.10 15.59
C PHE A 269 3.93 -12.47 17.07
N LEU A 270 2.90 -12.11 17.85
CA LEU A 270 2.86 -12.38 19.29
C LEU A 270 2.75 -13.88 19.60
N GLN A 271 1.97 -14.62 18.81
CA GLN A 271 1.72 -16.06 18.97
C GLN A 271 2.03 -16.82 17.68
N SER A 272 3.26 -16.65 17.16
CA SER A 272 3.67 -17.16 15.84
C SER A 272 3.34 -18.63 15.62
N GLU A 273 3.71 -19.53 16.53
CA GLU A 273 3.50 -20.98 16.36
C GLU A 273 2.02 -21.35 16.22
N ARG A 274 1.16 -20.78 17.08
CA ARG A 274 -0.29 -21.00 17.03
C ARG A 274 -0.90 -20.47 15.74
N MET A 275 -0.51 -19.24 15.36
CA MET A 275 -0.99 -18.60 14.15
C MET A 275 -0.57 -19.37 12.89
N LEU A 276 0.69 -19.81 12.82
CA LEU A 276 1.20 -20.61 11.70
C LEU A 276 0.53 -21.98 11.61
N ALA A 277 0.25 -22.62 12.74
CA ALA A 277 -0.49 -23.88 12.77
C ALA A 277 -1.93 -23.71 12.24
N GLU A 278 -2.61 -22.61 12.60
CA GLU A 278 -3.94 -22.30 12.08
C GLU A 278 -3.92 -21.99 10.58
N LEU A 279 -2.95 -21.19 10.12
CA LEU A 279 -2.75 -20.94 8.69
C LEU A 279 -2.49 -22.24 7.91
N GLN A 280 -1.61 -23.10 8.43
CA GLN A 280 -1.27 -24.37 7.80
C GLN A 280 -2.49 -25.30 7.72
N ASP A 281 -3.28 -25.42 8.78
CA ASP A 281 -4.50 -26.24 8.80
C ASP A 281 -5.55 -25.73 7.80
N LYS A 282 -5.85 -24.42 7.83
CA LYS A 282 -6.84 -23.82 6.92
C LYS A 282 -6.38 -23.88 5.46
N LEU A 283 -5.11 -23.61 5.19
CA LEU A 283 -4.56 -23.68 3.83
C LEU A 283 -4.55 -25.11 3.29
N ALA A 284 -4.25 -26.10 4.14
CA ALA A 284 -4.32 -27.52 3.77
C ALA A 284 -5.73 -27.97 3.41
N ARG A 285 -6.77 -27.45 4.07
CA ARG A 285 -8.18 -27.70 3.70
C ARG A 285 -8.56 -27.14 2.34
N CYS A 286 -7.88 -26.09 1.89
CA CYS A 286 -7.97 -25.54 0.54
C CYS A 286 -6.98 -26.17 -0.46
N GLY A 287 -6.26 -27.22 -0.05
CA GLY A 287 -5.33 -27.96 -0.90
C GLY A 287 -3.95 -27.34 -1.09
N GLY A 288 -3.63 -26.28 -0.35
CA GLY A 288 -2.29 -25.67 -0.33
C GLY A 288 -1.42 -26.16 0.82
N GLN A 289 -0.13 -25.82 0.80
CA GLN A 289 0.84 -26.16 1.82
C GLN A 289 1.64 -24.93 2.24
N LEU A 290 1.57 -24.55 3.53
CA LEU A 290 2.29 -23.37 4.01
C LEU A 290 3.81 -23.60 3.94
N LYS A 291 4.51 -22.67 3.28
CA LYS A 291 5.97 -22.59 3.21
C LYS A 291 6.42 -21.37 3.99
N ALA A 292 6.58 -21.54 5.30
CA ALA A 292 7.00 -20.49 6.21
C ALA A 292 8.53 -20.29 6.14
N ILE A 293 8.99 -19.14 5.67
CA ILE A 293 10.39 -18.73 5.67
C ILE A 293 10.59 -17.73 6.81
N CYS A 294 11.09 -18.23 7.94
CA CYS A 294 11.39 -17.42 9.12
C CYS A 294 12.81 -16.85 9.00
N VAL A 295 12.95 -15.54 9.19
CA VAL A 295 14.25 -14.86 9.30
C VAL A 295 14.65 -14.79 10.77
N PRO A 296 15.73 -15.46 11.18
CA PRO A 296 16.17 -15.41 12.57
C PRO A 296 16.69 -14.01 12.93
N ARG A 297 16.37 -13.53 14.12
CA ARG A 297 16.85 -12.24 14.67
C ARG A 297 18.37 -12.19 14.77
N ALA A 298 18.98 -13.35 14.98
CA ALA A 298 20.43 -13.49 15.03
C ALA A 298 21.11 -13.18 13.69
N GLU A 299 20.41 -13.36 12.57
CA GLU A 299 20.90 -13.05 11.22
C GLU A 299 20.55 -11.62 10.82
N VAL A 300 19.29 -11.22 11.01
CA VAL A 300 18.78 -9.88 10.70
C VAL A 300 17.99 -9.38 11.91
N SER A 301 18.42 -8.28 12.53
CA SER A 301 17.69 -7.69 13.66
C SER A 301 16.40 -6.99 13.18
N VAL A 302 15.46 -6.73 14.10
CA VAL A 302 14.27 -5.90 13.79
C VAL A 302 14.68 -4.50 13.33
N GLU A 303 15.72 -3.91 13.91
CA GLU A 303 16.24 -2.61 13.47
C GLU A 303 16.74 -2.67 12.02
N ASP A 304 17.52 -3.70 11.66
CA ASP A 304 18.00 -3.88 10.29
C ASP A 304 16.83 -4.06 9.31
N ALA A 305 15.84 -4.86 9.68
CA ALA A 305 14.64 -5.09 8.89
C ALA A 305 13.86 -3.79 8.63
N VAL A 306 13.66 -2.97 9.68
CA VAL A 306 12.98 -1.67 9.58
C VAL A 306 13.80 -0.66 8.78
N ARG A 307 15.13 -0.64 8.93
CA ARG A 307 15.99 0.31 8.20
C ARG A 307 16.16 -0.04 6.73
N SER A 308 16.19 -1.33 6.40
CA SER A 308 16.39 -1.81 5.04
C SER A 308 15.09 -2.04 4.27
N TYR A 309 13.95 -2.12 4.96
CA TYR A 309 12.66 -2.49 4.38
C TYR A 309 12.68 -3.89 3.72
N LEU A 310 13.42 -4.84 4.31
CA LEU A 310 13.55 -6.21 3.78
C LEU A 310 12.19 -6.87 3.52
N PHE A 311 11.26 -6.75 4.46
CA PHE A 311 9.94 -7.36 4.35
C PHE A 311 8.93 -6.49 3.60
N ASN A 312 9.25 -5.22 3.33
CA ASN A 312 8.47 -4.39 2.42
C ASN A 312 8.81 -4.65 0.96
N SER A 313 9.12 -5.92 0.67
CA SER A 313 9.49 -6.43 -0.64
C SER A 313 8.28 -7.00 -1.37
N GLN A 314 8.35 -7.06 -2.70
CA GLN A 314 7.38 -7.82 -3.49
C GLN A 314 7.90 -9.23 -3.65
N LEU A 315 7.16 -10.22 -3.14
CA LEU A 315 7.40 -11.62 -3.42
C LEU A 315 6.51 -12.04 -4.59
N LEU A 316 7.10 -12.40 -5.73
CA LEU A 316 6.39 -12.59 -7.00
C LEU A 316 6.61 -14.01 -7.54
N SER A 317 5.53 -14.69 -7.93
CA SER A 317 5.58 -16.03 -8.53
C SER A 317 5.95 -16.00 -10.01
N ARG A 318 6.90 -16.84 -10.43
CA ARG A 318 7.21 -17.08 -11.85
C ARG A 318 6.44 -18.28 -12.39
N PRO A 319 6.29 -18.39 -13.72
CA PRO A 319 5.62 -19.53 -14.35
C PRO A 319 6.27 -20.89 -14.06
N ASP A 320 7.57 -20.91 -13.72
CA ASP A 320 8.31 -22.12 -13.34
C ASP A 320 8.13 -22.52 -11.86
N GLY A 321 7.30 -21.79 -11.11
CA GLY A 321 7.04 -22.01 -9.69
C GLY A 321 8.10 -21.43 -8.73
N THR A 322 9.16 -20.83 -9.26
CA THR A 322 10.14 -20.09 -8.45
C THR A 322 9.60 -18.70 -8.09
N MET A 323 10.22 -18.06 -7.11
CA MET A 323 9.84 -16.71 -6.69
C MET A 323 10.99 -15.71 -6.85
N LEU A 324 10.61 -14.50 -7.25
CA LEU A 324 11.45 -13.32 -7.33
C LEU A 324 11.13 -12.39 -6.15
N LEU A 325 12.15 -11.94 -5.44
CA LEU A 325 12.03 -10.96 -4.37
C LEU A 325 12.50 -9.59 -4.86
N ILE A 326 11.60 -8.60 -4.86
CA ILE A 326 11.90 -7.21 -5.19
C ILE A 326 12.18 -6.44 -3.91
N VAL A 327 13.42 -5.95 -3.76
CA VAL A 327 13.86 -5.22 -2.56
C VAL A 327 14.33 -3.82 -2.92
N PRO A 328 14.28 -2.85 -1.98
CA PRO A 328 14.87 -1.54 -2.19
C PRO A 328 16.40 -1.57 -2.07
N GLU A 329 17.05 -0.52 -2.55
CA GLU A 329 18.52 -0.35 -2.51
C GLU A 329 19.12 -0.45 -1.10
N GLU A 330 18.38 -0.04 -0.09
CA GLU A 330 18.77 -0.09 1.33
C GLU A 330 19.04 -1.53 1.82
N CYS A 331 18.39 -2.56 1.21
CA CYS A 331 18.72 -3.96 1.48
C CYS A 331 20.12 -4.34 1.02
N ARG A 332 20.60 -3.77 -0.09
CA ARG A 332 21.96 -3.98 -0.59
C ARG A 332 22.98 -3.21 0.25
N GLY A 333 22.61 -2.02 0.73
CA GLY A 333 23.45 -1.19 1.60
C GLY A 333 23.63 -1.73 3.02
N ASN A 334 22.74 -2.62 3.49
CA ASN A 334 22.86 -3.27 4.79
C ASN A 334 23.53 -4.66 4.66
N GLU A 335 24.77 -4.79 5.16
CA GLU A 335 25.56 -6.02 5.01
C GLU A 335 24.91 -7.27 5.60
N ARG A 336 24.20 -7.16 6.74
CA ARG A 336 23.53 -8.31 7.37
C ARG A 336 22.37 -8.79 6.52
N VAL A 337 21.54 -7.85 6.08
CA VAL A 337 20.39 -8.11 5.20
C VAL A 337 20.85 -8.67 3.87
N TRP A 338 21.86 -8.06 3.23
CA TRP A 338 22.35 -8.54 1.96
C TRP A 338 22.95 -9.94 2.06
N ARG A 339 23.74 -10.21 3.12
CA ARG A 339 24.27 -11.56 3.38
C ARG A 339 23.15 -12.58 3.54
N TYR A 340 22.11 -12.26 4.31
CA TYR A 340 20.93 -13.11 4.47
C TYR A 340 20.25 -13.39 3.11
N LEU A 341 20.03 -12.35 2.30
CA LEU A 341 19.42 -12.47 0.97
C LEU A 341 20.24 -13.34 0.02
N GLN A 342 21.57 -13.23 0.04
CA GLN A 342 22.44 -14.11 -0.74
C GLN A 342 22.38 -15.56 -0.26
N GLY A 343 22.31 -15.78 1.05
CA GLY A 343 22.06 -17.11 1.62
C GLY A 343 20.70 -17.68 1.21
N LEU A 344 19.65 -16.85 1.22
CA LEU A 344 18.29 -17.23 0.83
C LEU A 344 18.23 -17.76 -0.61
N ILE A 345 18.83 -17.04 -1.57
CA ILE A 345 18.83 -17.46 -2.99
C ILE A 345 19.76 -18.64 -3.28
N ALA A 346 20.82 -18.83 -2.47
CA ALA A 346 21.71 -19.99 -2.57
C ALA A 346 21.10 -21.27 -1.99
N GLY A 347 20.07 -21.14 -1.14
CA GLY A 347 19.37 -22.26 -0.52
C GLY A 347 18.46 -23.05 -1.49
N ALA A 348 17.76 -24.06 -0.96
CA ALA A 348 16.80 -24.87 -1.73
C ALA A 348 15.35 -24.32 -1.70
N GLY A 349 15.16 -23.09 -1.20
CA GLY A 349 13.85 -22.48 -1.01
C GLY A 349 13.15 -22.04 -2.31
N PRO A 350 11.92 -21.51 -2.21
CA PRO A 350 11.16 -21.03 -3.37
C PRO A 350 11.72 -19.73 -3.95
N VAL A 351 12.37 -18.89 -3.14
CA VAL A 351 12.98 -17.63 -3.59
C VAL A 351 14.29 -17.94 -4.31
N ARG A 352 14.36 -17.65 -5.61
CA ARG A 352 15.52 -17.96 -6.46
C ARG A 352 16.24 -16.73 -7.00
N GLU A 353 15.62 -15.57 -6.90
CA GLU A 353 16.21 -14.33 -7.38
C GLU A 353 15.83 -13.19 -6.46
N VAL A 354 16.77 -12.27 -6.26
CA VAL A 354 16.57 -11.00 -5.58
C VAL A 354 16.91 -9.90 -6.59
N LYS A 355 15.99 -8.96 -6.80
CA LYS A 355 16.20 -7.80 -7.67
C LYS A 355 16.02 -6.51 -6.89
N VAL A 356 16.98 -5.63 -7.07
CA VAL A 356 17.07 -4.36 -6.34
C VAL A 356 16.53 -3.24 -7.22
N PHE A 357 15.74 -2.34 -6.63
CA PHE A 357 15.27 -1.10 -7.28
C PHE A 357 15.63 0.11 -6.44
N ASP A 358 16.03 1.19 -7.13
CA ASP A 358 16.16 2.51 -6.50
C ASP A 358 14.77 3.16 -6.38
N LEU A 359 14.31 3.27 -5.15
CA LEU A 359 13.06 3.92 -4.75
C LEU A 359 13.31 4.98 -3.68
N LYS A 360 14.50 5.61 -3.70
CA LYS A 360 14.97 6.52 -2.67
C LYS A 360 13.93 7.57 -2.27
N GLN A 361 13.23 8.18 -3.23
CA GLN A 361 12.26 9.24 -2.94
C GLN A 361 11.09 8.74 -2.07
N SER A 362 10.61 7.52 -2.31
CA SER A 362 9.55 6.88 -1.51
C SER A 362 10.10 6.33 -0.19
N MET A 363 11.29 5.72 -0.22
CA MET A 363 11.96 5.17 0.96
C MET A 363 12.25 6.24 2.01
N GLN A 364 12.62 7.45 1.61
CA GLN A 364 12.83 8.58 2.52
C GLN A 364 11.57 9.03 3.29
N ASN A 365 10.37 8.63 2.84
CA ASN A 365 9.13 8.86 3.58
C ASN A 365 8.55 7.54 4.14
N GLY A 366 9.31 6.44 4.05
CA GLY A 366 9.00 5.15 4.65
C GLY A 366 8.08 4.25 3.84
N GLY A 367 8.18 4.27 2.50
CA GLY A 367 7.52 3.28 1.66
C GLY A 367 8.47 2.60 0.69
N GLY A 368 8.57 1.28 0.76
CA GLY A 368 9.36 0.46 -0.15
C GLY A 368 8.53 -0.12 -1.31
N PRO A 369 9.07 -1.13 -2.02
CA PRO A 369 8.42 -1.75 -3.17
C PRO A 369 6.98 -2.22 -2.91
N ALA A 370 6.72 -2.82 -1.74
CA ALA A 370 5.40 -3.35 -1.40
C ALA A 370 4.39 -2.25 -1.05
N CYS A 371 4.79 -1.21 -0.29
CA CYS A 371 3.89 -0.11 0.06
C CYS A 371 3.29 0.57 -1.19
N LEU A 372 4.08 0.67 -2.27
CA LEU A 372 3.68 1.29 -3.52
C LEU A 372 2.65 0.48 -4.32
N ARG A 373 2.27 -0.73 -3.91
CA ARG A 373 1.44 -1.61 -4.75
C ARG A 373 0.32 -2.35 -4.01
N LEU A 374 -0.87 -2.31 -4.60
CA LEU A 374 -2.04 -3.08 -4.22
C LEU A 374 -2.08 -4.36 -5.05
N ARG A 375 -2.17 -5.51 -4.40
CA ARG A 375 -2.30 -6.81 -5.07
C ARG A 375 -3.78 -7.11 -5.29
N VAL A 376 -4.13 -7.49 -6.51
CA VAL A 376 -5.50 -7.88 -6.88
C VAL A 376 -5.41 -9.19 -7.66
N ALA A 377 -5.81 -10.29 -7.04
CA ALA A 377 -5.92 -11.56 -7.76
C ALA A 377 -7.20 -11.58 -8.60
N LEU A 378 -7.04 -11.86 -9.89
CA LEU A 378 -8.10 -11.82 -10.89
C LEU A 378 -8.01 -13.06 -11.78
N ASN A 379 -9.16 -13.65 -12.10
CA ASN A 379 -9.23 -14.56 -13.24
C ASN A 379 -9.24 -13.77 -14.57
N GLU A 380 -9.08 -14.48 -15.68
CA GLU A 380 -9.02 -13.89 -17.01
C GLU A 380 -10.25 -13.03 -17.37
N THR A 381 -11.46 -13.45 -16.96
CA THR A 381 -12.69 -12.70 -17.26
C THR A 381 -12.78 -11.42 -16.43
N GLU A 382 -12.40 -11.47 -15.15
CA GLU A 382 -12.35 -10.30 -14.28
C GLU A 382 -11.27 -9.32 -14.76
N LEU A 383 -10.09 -9.81 -15.12
CA LEU A 383 -9.02 -8.97 -15.67
C LEU A 383 -9.47 -8.23 -16.94
N ALA A 384 -10.20 -8.92 -17.83
CA ALA A 384 -10.78 -8.30 -19.03
C ALA A 384 -11.85 -7.24 -18.71
N ALA A 385 -12.44 -7.27 -17.52
CA ALA A 385 -13.44 -6.31 -17.05
C ALA A 385 -12.85 -5.10 -16.32
N VAL A 386 -11.54 -5.12 -16.00
CA VAL A 386 -10.82 -3.95 -15.47
C VAL A 386 -10.77 -2.87 -16.55
N ASN A 387 -10.85 -1.60 -16.15
CA ASN A 387 -10.62 -0.48 -17.06
C ASN A 387 -9.25 -0.64 -17.77
N PRO A 388 -9.21 -0.83 -19.10
CA PRO A 388 -7.96 -1.07 -19.80
C PRO A 388 -7.03 0.15 -19.80
N GLY A 389 -7.55 1.35 -19.53
CA GLY A 389 -6.77 2.58 -19.43
C GLY A 389 -5.80 2.61 -18.25
N VAL A 390 -5.97 1.74 -17.26
CA VAL A 390 -5.08 1.65 -16.08
C VAL A 390 -4.13 0.46 -16.12
N ILE A 391 -4.23 -0.42 -17.12
CA ILE A 391 -3.30 -1.54 -17.28
C ILE A 391 -2.03 -1.05 -17.97
N MET A 392 -0.88 -1.31 -17.35
CA MET A 392 0.41 -0.87 -17.85
C MET A 392 0.70 -1.52 -19.21
N THR A 393 1.11 -0.69 -20.15
CA THR A 393 1.58 -1.08 -21.48
C THR A 393 2.77 -0.18 -21.83
N ALA A 394 3.58 -0.55 -22.82
CA ALA A 394 4.67 0.32 -23.27
C ALA A 394 4.17 1.73 -23.69
N PRO A 395 3.07 1.86 -24.48
CA PRO A 395 2.51 3.18 -24.80
C PRO A 395 2.00 3.97 -23.59
N LEU A 396 1.38 3.30 -22.61
CA LEU A 396 0.92 3.98 -21.40
C LEU A 396 2.12 4.47 -20.57
N TYR A 397 3.17 3.66 -20.45
CA TYR A 397 4.40 4.05 -19.76
C TYR A 397 5.02 5.31 -20.38
N ASP A 398 5.15 5.36 -21.71
CA ASP A 398 5.70 6.53 -22.41
C ASP A 398 4.82 7.77 -22.20
N THR A 399 3.51 7.58 -22.29
CA THR A 399 2.51 8.65 -22.05
C THR A 399 2.61 9.22 -20.64
N LEU A 400 2.68 8.35 -19.62
CA LEU A 400 2.77 8.77 -18.22
C LEU A 400 4.11 9.43 -17.93
N THR A 401 5.21 8.95 -18.51
CA THR A 401 6.54 9.56 -18.36
C THR A 401 6.54 10.98 -18.92
N GLN A 402 5.99 11.20 -20.13
CA GLN A 402 5.87 12.54 -20.72
C GLN A 402 4.92 13.45 -19.93
N TRP A 403 3.83 12.90 -19.39
CA TRP A 403 2.93 13.64 -18.52
C TRP A 403 3.63 14.08 -17.22
N VAL A 404 4.43 13.20 -16.60
CA VAL A 404 5.25 13.54 -15.43
C VAL A 404 6.25 14.64 -15.77
N ASP A 405 6.99 14.52 -16.87
CA ASP A 405 7.98 15.52 -17.29
C ASP A 405 7.38 16.90 -17.53
N ARG A 406 6.13 16.96 -18.01
CA ARG A 406 5.40 18.20 -18.25
C ARG A 406 4.90 18.86 -16.96
N HIS A 407 4.37 18.07 -16.03
CA HIS A 407 3.58 18.59 -14.91
C HIS A 407 4.30 18.62 -13.57
N TYR A 408 5.38 17.86 -13.39
CA TYR A 408 6.02 17.70 -12.08
C TYR A 408 7.19 18.64 -11.92
N ARG A 409 7.23 19.32 -10.78
CA ARG A 409 8.42 20.05 -10.32
C ARG A 409 9.54 19.05 -9.99
N ASP A 410 10.79 19.45 -10.23
CA ASP A 410 12.00 18.69 -9.88
C ASP A 410 12.49 18.98 -8.46
N ARG A 411 11.87 19.95 -7.78
CA ARG A 411 12.11 20.28 -6.39
C ARG A 411 10.82 20.72 -5.72
N MET A 412 10.59 20.24 -4.50
CA MET A 412 9.49 20.66 -3.63
C MET A 412 10.01 20.88 -2.22
N SER A 413 9.84 22.10 -1.73
CA SER A 413 10.11 22.50 -0.34
C SER A 413 8.80 22.84 0.37
N GLU A 414 8.84 23.01 1.68
CA GLU A 414 7.64 23.38 2.44
C GLU A 414 7.05 24.72 2.02
N ASP A 415 7.87 25.66 1.55
CA ASP A 415 7.40 26.99 1.16
C ASP A 415 6.68 26.94 -0.20
N ASP A 416 7.06 26.00 -1.07
CA ASP A 416 6.34 25.74 -2.33
C ASP A 416 4.92 25.23 -2.07
N LEU A 417 4.66 24.59 -0.92
CA LEU A 417 3.30 24.13 -0.55
C LEU A 417 2.34 25.30 -0.29
N ALA A 418 2.88 26.49 0.01
CA ALA A 418 2.09 27.70 0.23
C ALA A 418 1.78 28.48 -1.05
N ASP A 419 2.37 28.08 -2.19
CA ASP A 419 2.13 28.71 -3.50
C ASP A 419 0.75 28.29 -4.06
N PRO A 420 -0.22 29.22 -4.22
CA PRO A 420 -1.51 28.88 -4.79
C PRO A 420 -1.43 28.38 -6.25
N GLN A 421 -0.37 28.71 -6.98
CA GLN A 421 -0.15 28.23 -8.34
C GLN A 421 0.05 26.70 -8.38
N LEU A 422 0.61 26.10 -7.33
CA LEU A 422 0.78 24.66 -7.21
C LEU A 422 -0.56 23.91 -7.32
N LEU A 423 -1.64 24.45 -6.72
CA LEU A 423 -2.98 23.85 -6.84
C LEU A 423 -3.46 23.83 -8.29
N ILE A 424 -3.23 24.90 -9.04
CA ILE A 424 -3.65 25.03 -10.43
C ILE A 424 -2.89 24.03 -11.29
N GLU A 425 -1.57 23.93 -11.11
CA GLU A 425 -0.71 22.92 -11.76
C GLU A 425 -1.21 21.51 -11.46
N CYS A 426 -1.47 21.19 -10.18
CA CYS A 426 -1.95 19.87 -9.78
C CYS A 426 -3.31 19.53 -10.38
N ARG A 427 -4.27 20.45 -10.37
CA ARG A 427 -5.60 20.21 -10.96
C ARG A 427 -5.53 20.03 -12.47
N ALA A 428 -4.73 20.83 -13.18
CA ALA A 428 -4.51 20.67 -14.62
C ALA A 428 -3.88 19.31 -14.94
N ALA A 429 -2.87 18.90 -14.18
CA ALA A 429 -2.22 17.61 -14.32
C ALA A 429 -3.21 16.45 -14.10
N LEU A 430 -3.99 16.51 -13.02
CA LEU A 430 -4.98 15.48 -12.66
C LEU A 430 -6.12 15.39 -13.68
N ASP A 431 -6.55 16.51 -14.26
CA ASP A 431 -7.59 16.52 -15.29
C ASP A 431 -7.12 15.88 -16.60
N GLU A 432 -5.88 16.14 -17.02
CA GLU A 432 -5.26 15.41 -18.14
C GLU A 432 -5.12 13.91 -17.81
N LEU A 433 -4.75 13.59 -16.57
CA LEU A 433 -4.54 12.20 -16.15
C LEU A 433 -5.83 11.36 -16.15
N THR A 434 -6.98 11.92 -15.74
CA THR A 434 -8.25 11.16 -15.81
C THR A 434 -8.65 10.83 -17.24
N GLN A 435 -8.24 11.64 -18.21
CA GLN A 435 -8.43 11.36 -19.63
C GLN A 435 -7.49 10.25 -20.12
N ILE A 436 -6.20 10.32 -19.76
CA ILE A 436 -5.19 9.28 -20.08
C ILE A 436 -5.64 7.92 -19.53
N LEU A 437 -6.04 7.89 -18.26
CA LEU A 437 -6.42 6.66 -17.55
C LEU A 437 -7.90 6.27 -17.72
N LYS A 438 -8.69 7.08 -18.43
CA LYS A 438 -10.12 6.86 -18.68
C LYS A 438 -10.94 6.67 -17.41
N LEU A 439 -10.68 7.46 -16.38
CA LEU A 439 -11.33 7.34 -15.06
C LEU A 439 -12.66 8.12 -14.97
N GLY A 440 -12.91 9.03 -15.91
CA GLY A 440 -14.00 10.00 -15.78
C GLY A 440 -13.75 11.02 -14.67
N ALA A 441 -14.81 11.67 -14.19
CA ALA A 441 -14.71 12.63 -13.09
C ALA A 441 -14.65 11.89 -11.74
N VAL A 442 -13.45 11.81 -11.16
CA VAL A 442 -13.20 11.12 -9.87
C VAL A 442 -12.70 12.07 -8.78
N TYR A 443 -12.20 13.25 -9.15
CA TYR A 443 -11.71 14.23 -8.19
C TYR A 443 -12.79 15.23 -7.79
N PRO A 444 -12.82 15.72 -6.54
CA PRO A 444 -13.80 16.71 -6.09
C PRO A 444 -13.90 17.93 -7.01
N PHE A 445 -12.78 18.47 -7.49
CA PHE A 445 -12.78 19.63 -8.40
C PHE A 445 -13.44 19.36 -9.78
N GLN A 446 -13.59 18.10 -10.19
CA GLN A 446 -14.24 17.71 -11.45
C GLN A 446 -15.73 17.39 -11.28
N LEU A 447 -16.18 17.19 -10.04
CA LEU A 447 -17.57 16.85 -9.72
C LEU A 447 -18.44 18.08 -9.44
N ALA A 448 -17.80 19.24 -9.32
CA ALA A 448 -18.41 20.51 -8.93
C ALA A 448 -19.14 21.21 -10.08
#